data_AF-A0A7W8T7U1-F1
#
_entry.id   AF-A0A7W8T7U1-F1
#
_cell.length_a   1.000
_cell.length_b   1.000
_cell.length_c   1.000
_cell.angle_alpha   90.00
_cell.angle_beta   90.00
_cell.angle_gamma   90.00
#
_symmetry.space_group_name_H-M   'P 1'
#
loop_
_entity.id
_entity.type
_entity.pdbx_description
1 polymer ?
#
loop_
_entity_poly.entity_id
_entity_poly.type
_entity_poly.pdbx_seq_one_letter_code
_entity_poly.pdbx_strand_id
1 'polypeptide(L)'
;MLSAVMRFTARASARRIALAALMGGALLGGAGAAPAVASNATPASADAKPVYSDAAALGKLMFFDPALSASGKMSCASCHSPEHAYGPPNGLAAQLGGADLHQQGRRAVPSLRYVLNRTPIWTHAQAASLSERLSETDHAPVGGFGWDGRFNYLHDQANFPLASEYLSPR
;
A
#
# COMPACT_ATOMS: atom_id res chain seq x y z
N MET A 1 -43.85 -65.56 5.98
CA MET A 1 -43.64 -64.61 4.86
C MET A 1 -42.14 -64.53 4.61
N LEU A 2 -41.75 -64.81 3.37
CA LEU A 2 -40.43 -65.00 2.74
C LEU A 2 -39.22 -64.36 3.47
N SER A 3 -38.18 -65.13 3.86
CA SER A 3 -36.97 -65.52 3.05
C SER A 3 -36.16 -64.31 2.58
N ALA A 4 -34.86 -64.13 2.87
CA ALA A 4 -33.69 -65.01 2.69
C ALA A 4 -32.48 -64.46 3.53
N VAL A 5 -31.65 -65.24 4.23
CA VAL A 5 -30.44 -66.00 3.76
C VAL A 5 -29.40 -65.01 3.15
N MET A 6 -28.13 -64.85 3.55
CA MET A 6 -27.04 -65.83 3.76
C MET A 6 -25.78 -65.14 4.35
N ARG A 7 -25.26 -65.74 5.43
CA ARG A 7 -23.87 -66.02 5.86
C ARG A 7 -22.65 -65.41 5.13
N PHE A 8 -21.70 -64.95 5.98
CA PHE A 8 -20.23 -65.10 5.97
C PHE A 8 -19.56 -65.72 4.73
N THR A 9 -18.46 -65.11 4.25
CA THR A 9 -17.12 -65.70 4.35
C THR A 9 -16.04 -64.72 3.89
N ALA A 10 -15.10 -64.43 4.79
CA ALA A 10 -13.78 -63.96 4.41
C ALA A 10 -13.05 -65.09 3.68
N ARG A 11 -12.45 -64.80 2.52
CA ARG A 11 -11.38 -65.61 1.95
C ARG A 11 -10.26 -64.68 1.50
N ALA A 12 -9.20 -64.70 2.29
CA ALA A 12 -7.87 -64.34 1.85
C ALA A 12 -7.55 -65.08 0.54
N SER A 13 -6.98 -64.38 -0.43
CA SER A 13 -6.33 -65.01 -1.58
C SER A 13 -4.98 -64.36 -1.75
N ALA A 14 -3.98 -65.23 -1.66
CA ALA A 14 -2.58 -64.91 -1.54
C ALA A 14 -2.01 -64.25 -2.80
N ARG A 15 -0.99 -63.42 -2.53
CA ARG A 15 0.06 -62.91 -3.39
C ARG A 15 0.31 -63.75 -4.67
N ARG A 16 0.32 -63.06 -5.81
CA ARG A 16 1.22 -63.39 -6.92
C ARG A 16 2.14 -62.21 -7.16
N ILE A 17 3.40 -62.38 -6.75
CA ILE A 17 4.53 -61.57 -7.17
C ILE A 17 4.87 -62.05 -8.58
N ALA A 18 4.91 -61.15 -9.56
CA ALA A 18 5.60 -61.37 -10.81
C ALA A 18 6.39 -60.11 -11.16
N LEU A 19 7.66 -60.36 -11.47
CA LEU A 19 8.79 -59.46 -11.59
C LEU A 19 8.72 -58.60 -12.86
N ALA A 20 9.14 -57.34 -12.69
CA ALA A 20 10.01 -56.55 -13.56
C ALA A 20 9.85 -56.62 -15.09
N ALA A 21 9.43 -55.49 -15.67
CA ALA A 21 9.97 -55.03 -16.95
C ALA A 21 10.63 -53.66 -16.72
N LEU A 22 11.96 -53.66 -16.83
CA LEU A 22 12.80 -52.48 -17.00
C LEU A 22 12.34 -51.69 -18.22
N MET A 23 12.26 -50.36 -18.10
CA MET A 23 12.74 -49.42 -19.13
C MET A 23 12.55 -47.97 -18.66
N GLY A 24 13.67 -47.25 -18.56
CA GLY A 24 13.77 -45.87 -19.03
C GLY A 24 13.67 -44.76 -17.97
N GLY A 25 14.75 -43.99 -17.85
CA GLY A 25 14.64 -42.56 -17.58
C GLY A 25 15.34 -42.09 -16.31
N ALA A 26 16.64 -41.82 -16.44
CA ALA A 26 17.45 -41.03 -15.54
C ALA A 26 16.74 -39.79 -14.96
N LEU A 27 16.79 -39.61 -13.63
CA LEU A 27 16.90 -38.31 -12.98
C LEU A 27 17.64 -38.49 -11.63
N LEU A 28 18.97 -38.63 -11.70
CA LEU A 28 19.82 -38.14 -10.62
C LEU A 28 19.99 -36.64 -10.79
N GLY A 29 19.86 -35.90 -9.70
CA GLY A 29 20.53 -34.61 -9.54
C GLY A 29 19.64 -33.39 -9.71
N GLY A 30 19.53 -32.61 -8.63
CA GLY A 30 19.01 -31.26 -8.68
C GLY A 30 18.14 -30.92 -7.49
N ALA A 31 18.71 -30.90 -6.27
CA ALA A 31 18.21 -29.99 -5.26
C ALA A 31 18.37 -28.57 -5.85
N GLY A 32 17.29 -28.02 -6.40
CA GLY A 32 17.25 -26.66 -6.88
C GLY A 32 17.41 -25.72 -5.69
N ALA A 33 18.65 -25.34 -5.39
CA ALA A 33 18.90 -24.15 -4.59
C ALA A 33 18.31 -22.97 -5.36
N ALA A 34 17.23 -22.40 -4.81
CA ALA A 34 16.73 -21.11 -5.27
C ALA A 34 17.90 -20.12 -5.27
N PRO A 35 18.05 -19.25 -6.29
CA PRO A 35 19.09 -18.25 -6.25
C PRO A 35 18.77 -17.34 -5.06
N ALA A 36 19.60 -17.42 -4.02
CA ALA A 36 19.65 -16.38 -3.02
C ALA A 36 20.12 -15.12 -3.76
N VAL A 37 19.17 -14.22 -4.05
CA VAL A 37 19.49 -12.83 -4.38
C VAL A 37 20.23 -12.30 -3.16
N ALA A 38 21.55 -12.33 -3.24
CA ALA A 38 22.41 -11.66 -2.29
C ALA A 38 22.15 -10.17 -2.45
N SER A 39 21.22 -9.63 -1.65
CA SER A 39 21.12 -8.20 -1.41
C SER A 39 22.38 -7.78 -0.66
N ASN A 40 23.50 -7.65 -1.36
CA ASN A 40 24.63 -6.85 -0.92
C ASN A 40 24.25 -5.38 -1.05
N ALA A 41 23.23 -4.97 -0.30
CA ALA A 41 23.06 -3.58 0.04
C ALA A 41 24.13 -3.28 1.09
N THR A 42 25.31 -2.85 0.64
CA THR A 42 26.30 -2.22 1.50
C THR A 42 25.56 -1.15 2.30
N PRO A 43 25.60 -1.17 3.64
CA PRO A 43 24.90 -0.17 4.42
C PRO A 43 25.43 1.20 3.98
N ALA A 44 24.53 2.04 3.47
CA ALA A 44 24.88 3.41 3.14
C ALA A 44 25.53 4.02 4.38
N SER A 45 26.75 4.55 4.22
CA SER A 45 27.46 5.23 5.30
C SER A 45 26.52 6.29 5.88
N ALA A 46 26.40 6.35 7.22
CA ALA A 46 25.50 7.28 7.91
C ALA A 46 25.77 8.77 7.54
N ASP A 47 26.95 9.04 6.97
CA ASP A 47 27.40 10.36 6.54
C ASP A 47 27.19 10.65 5.04
N ALA A 48 26.73 9.66 4.26
CA ALA A 48 26.45 9.86 2.84
C ALA A 48 25.22 10.76 2.68
N LYS A 49 25.40 11.94 2.07
CA LYS A 49 24.27 12.80 1.71
C LYS A 49 23.30 12.01 0.82
N PRO A 50 21.99 12.04 1.09
CA PRO A 50 21.02 11.39 0.23
C PRO A 50 21.15 11.92 -1.20
N VAL A 51 21.34 11.03 -2.17
CA VAL A 51 21.30 11.38 -3.58
C VAL A 51 19.83 11.33 -4.01
N TYR A 52 19.28 12.49 -4.35
CA TYR A 52 17.91 12.62 -4.86
C TYR A 52 17.92 12.52 -6.39
N SER A 53 16.87 11.95 -6.97
CA SER A 53 16.65 12.06 -8.42
C SER A 53 16.34 13.51 -8.81
N ASP A 54 16.55 13.86 -10.08
CA ASP A 54 16.17 15.19 -10.60
C ASP A 54 14.69 15.50 -10.36
N ALA A 55 13.82 14.48 -10.47
CA ALA A 55 12.40 14.60 -10.14
C ALA A 55 12.15 14.94 -8.66
N ALA A 56 12.91 14.33 -7.74
CA ALA A 56 12.80 14.65 -6.31
C ALA A 56 13.37 16.03 -5.99
N ALA A 57 14.44 16.46 -6.67
CA ALA A 57 14.98 17.82 -6.55
C ALA A 57 13.98 18.86 -7.05
N LEU A 58 13.35 18.64 -8.21
CA LEU A 58 12.28 19.49 -8.74
C LEU A 58 11.07 19.52 -7.80
N GLY A 59 10.63 18.36 -7.31
CA GLY A 59 9.53 18.27 -6.35
C GLY A 59 9.82 19.05 -5.07
N LYS A 60 11.07 19.06 -4.60
CA LYS A 60 11.49 19.92 -3.48
C LYS A 60 11.36 21.40 -3.83
N LEU A 61 11.78 21.84 -5.01
CA LEU A 61 11.62 23.24 -5.42
C LEU A 61 10.13 23.64 -5.43
N MET A 62 9.29 22.83 -6.08
CA MET A 62 7.84 23.04 -6.14
C MET A 62 7.18 23.09 -4.76
N PHE A 63 7.63 22.24 -3.82
CA PHE A 63 7.08 22.20 -2.46
C PHE A 63 7.17 23.54 -1.72
N PHE A 64 8.19 24.34 -2.02
CA PHE A 64 8.42 25.65 -1.42
C PHE A 64 7.99 26.82 -2.31
N ASP A 65 7.57 26.58 -3.55
CA ASP A 65 7.28 27.63 -4.52
C ASP A 65 5.87 28.23 -4.32
N PRO A 66 5.75 29.51 -3.92
CA PRO A 66 4.46 30.14 -3.74
C PRO A 66 3.75 30.51 -5.05
N ALA A 67 4.46 30.51 -6.19
CA ALA A 67 3.89 30.81 -7.50
C ALA A 67 2.89 29.75 -7.98
N LEU A 68 2.91 28.56 -7.37
CA LEU A 68 1.92 27.50 -7.60
C LEU A 68 0.56 27.78 -6.95
N SER A 69 0.43 28.91 -6.24
CA SER A 69 -0.83 29.36 -5.66
C SER A 69 -1.38 30.61 -6.34
N ALA A 70 -2.70 30.71 -6.34
CA ALA A 70 -3.47 31.86 -6.81
C ALA A 70 -3.08 33.16 -6.15
N SER A 71 -2.79 33.11 -4.85
CA SER A 71 -2.41 34.27 -4.06
C SER A 71 -0.96 34.69 -4.31
N GLY A 72 -0.13 33.81 -4.88
CA GLY A 72 1.32 33.97 -4.97
C GLY A 72 2.01 34.04 -3.60
N LYS A 73 1.30 33.66 -2.52
CA LYS A 73 1.74 33.84 -1.12
C LYS A 73 1.82 32.53 -0.34
N MET A 74 1.36 31.42 -0.91
CA MET A 74 1.35 30.12 -0.23
C MET A 74 1.97 29.03 -1.09
N SER A 75 2.67 28.10 -0.44
CA SER A 75 3.19 26.89 -1.06
C SER A 75 2.76 25.67 -0.25
N CYS A 76 3.17 24.47 -0.65
CA CYS A 76 2.92 23.27 0.15
C CYS A 76 3.50 23.42 1.58
N ALA A 77 4.69 24.03 1.68
CA ALA A 77 5.38 24.28 2.94
C ALA A 77 4.66 25.23 3.89
N SER A 78 3.78 26.11 3.40
CA SER A 78 2.97 27.00 4.25
C SER A 78 2.04 26.23 5.19
N CYS A 79 1.51 25.09 4.72
CA CYS A 79 0.65 24.21 5.50
C CYS A 79 1.40 22.99 6.07
N HIS A 80 2.49 22.56 5.41
CA HIS A 80 3.31 21.41 5.80
C HIS A 80 4.74 21.87 6.14
N SER A 81 4.91 22.51 7.29
CA SER A 81 6.15 23.15 7.69
C SER A 81 7.23 22.13 8.09
N PRO A 82 8.45 22.17 7.51
CA PRO A 82 9.55 21.29 7.91
C PRO A 82 9.90 21.36 9.40
N GLU A 83 9.77 22.54 10.01
CA GLU A 83 10.04 22.77 11.44
C GLU A 83 9.00 22.10 12.35
N HIS A 84 7.83 21.76 11.80
CA HIS A 84 6.71 21.14 12.51
C HIS A 84 6.45 19.72 12.00
N ALA A 85 7.52 18.99 11.68
CA ALA A 85 7.48 17.64 11.13
C ALA A 85 6.59 17.53 9.88
N TYR A 86 6.60 18.55 9.02
CA TYR A 86 5.73 18.67 7.84
C TYR A 86 4.22 18.67 8.17
N GLY A 87 3.85 19.09 9.38
CA GLY A 87 2.50 19.42 9.79
C GLY A 87 2.23 20.94 9.80
N PRO A 88 1.04 21.37 10.25
CA PRO A 88 0.67 22.78 10.30
C PRO A 88 1.53 23.55 11.31
N PRO A 89 2.02 24.75 10.97
CA PRO A 89 2.86 25.56 11.85
C PRO A 89 2.08 26.38 12.89
N ASN A 90 0.77 26.12 13.04
CA ASN A 90 -0.11 26.90 13.91
C ASN A 90 -1.22 26.01 14.51
N GLY A 91 -1.98 26.57 15.45
CA GLY A 91 -3.08 25.88 16.15
C GLY A 91 -4.44 25.97 15.46
N LEU A 92 -4.51 26.29 14.17
CA LEU A 92 -5.79 26.41 13.47
C LEU A 92 -6.42 25.02 13.25
N ALA A 93 -7.74 24.93 13.41
CA ALA A 93 -8.49 23.71 13.10
C ALA A 93 -8.38 23.30 11.63
N ALA A 94 -8.25 24.28 10.73
CA ALA A 94 -7.96 24.09 9.31
C ALA A 94 -7.22 25.33 8.80
N GLN A 95 -6.31 25.14 7.84
CA GLN A 95 -5.51 26.24 7.30
C GLN A 95 -6.36 27.18 6.44
N LEU A 96 -5.96 28.44 6.41
CA LEU A 96 -6.56 29.43 5.54
C LEU A 96 -5.89 29.43 4.16
N GLY A 97 -6.67 29.69 3.13
CA GLY A 97 -6.20 29.86 1.77
C GLY A 97 -7.10 30.74 0.92
N GLY A 98 -7.08 30.50 -0.38
CA GLY A 98 -7.70 31.34 -1.39
C GLY A 98 -6.78 32.49 -1.83
N ALA A 99 -7.25 33.28 -2.79
CA ALA A 99 -6.49 34.39 -3.37
C ALA A 99 -6.05 35.45 -2.33
N ASP A 100 -6.83 35.65 -1.27
CA ASP A 100 -6.59 36.62 -0.19
C ASP A 100 -6.18 35.98 1.15
N LEU A 101 -6.06 34.65 1.21
CA LEU A 101 -5.73 33.87 2.42
C LEU A 101 -6.79 33.92 3.54
N HIS A 102 -8.05 34.23 3.24
CA HIS A 102 -9.12 34.28 4.25
C HIS A 102 -10.10 33.09 4.19
N GLN A 103 -9.97 32.20 3.21
CA GLN A 103 -10.87 31.07 3.05
C GLN A 103 -10.42 29.88 3.90
N GLN A 104 -11.21 29.51 4.90
CA GLN A 104 -10.88 28.39 5.78
C GLN A 104 -11.08 27.04 5.07
N GLY A 105 -10.05 26.18 5.14
CA GLY A 105 -10.13 24.80 4.69
C GLY A 105 -11.13 23.97 5.50
N ARG A 106 -11.47 22.78 5.01
CA ARG A 106 -12.51 21.93 5.62
C ARG A 106 -12.00 20.88 6.61
N ARG A 107 -10.68 20.64 6.67
CA ARG A 107 -10.07 19.63 7.53
C ARG A 107 -8.69 20.09 8.02
N ALA A 108 -8.27 19.54 9.17
CA ALA A 108 -6.92 19.72 9.68
C ALA A 108 -5.88 19.20 8.67
N VAL A 109 -4.70 19.80 8.67
CA VAL A 109 -3.59 19.36 7.82
C VAL A 109 -2.79 18.30 8.58
N PRO A 110 -2.63 17.07 8.05
CA PRO A 110 -1.82 16.05 8.69
C PRO A 110 -0.32 16.32 8.47
N SER A 111 0.53 15.71 9.29
CA SER A 111 1.97 15.63 9.00
C SER A 111 2.22 14.78 7.76
N LEU A 112 3.16 15.17 6.89
CA LEU A 112 3.63 14.35 5.77
C LEU A 112 4.72 13.35 6.16
N ARG A 113 5.17 13.36 7.42
CA ARG A 113 6.21 12.43 7.87
C ARG A 113 5.67 11.01 7.82
N TYR A 114 6.49 10.09 7.32
CA TYR A 114 6.15 8.66 7.15
C TYR A 114 5.03 8.35 6.14
N VAL A 115 4.57 9.32 5.34
CA VAL A 115 3.53 9.10 4.32
C VAL A 115 4.13 8.50 3.03
N LEU A 116 5.33 8.98 2.64
CA LEU A 116 5.98 8.57 1.40
C LEU A 116 6.28 7.07 1.39
N ASN A 117 5.76 6.36 0.39
CA ASN A 117 5.98 4.94 0.15
C ASN A 117 5.51 4.01 1.30
N ARG A 118 4.60 4.48 2.16
CA ARG A 118 4.04 3.71 3.29
C ARG A 118 2.52 3.64 3.27
N THR A 119 1.85 4.58 2.60
CA THR A 119 0.39 4.53 2.42
C THR A 119 0.05 3.51 1.34
N PRO A 120 -0.70 2.44 1.67
CA PRO A 120 -1.17 1.50 0.65
C PRO A 120 -2.26 2.15 -0.21
N ILE A 121 -2.47 1.61 -1.42
CA ILE A 121 -3.64 1.97 -2.23
C ILE A 121 -4.92 1.69 -1.45
N TRP A 122 -5.98 2.47 -1.72
CA TRP A 122 -7.25 2.24 -1.07
C TRP A 122 -7.80 0.86 -1.43
N THR A 123 -8.21 0.10 -0.42
CA THR A 123 -8.83 -1.22 -0.60
C THR A 123 -9.90 -1.46 0.47
N HIS A 124 -10.90 -2.25 0.10
CA HIS A 124 -11.92 -2.74 1.03
C HIS A 124 -12.14 -4.23 0.75
N ALA A 125 -11.57 -5.07 1.61
CA ALA A 125 -11.73 -6.51 1.51
C ALA A 125 -13.21 -6.88 1.67
N GLN A 126 -13.76 -7.59 0.68
CA GLN A 126 -15.08 -8.18 0.80
C GLN A 126 -14.92 -9.56 1.42
N ALA A 127 -15.83 -9.91 2.32
CA ALA A 127 -15.89 -11.26 2.87
C ALA A 127 -16.04 -12.29 1.73
N ALA A 128 -15.25 -13.36 1.80
CA ALA A 128 -15.21 -14.39 0.77
C ALA A 128 -16.34 -15.44 0.93
N SER A 129 -17.08 -15.40 2.03
CA SER A 129 -18.15 -16.38 2.31
C SER A 129 -19.28 -15.81 3.18
N LEU A 130 -20.44 -16.47 3.18
CA LEU A 130 -21.54 -16.12 4.09
C LEU A 130 -21.14 -16.30 5.55
N SER A 131 -20.39 -17.36 5.88
CA SER A 131 -19.92 -17.58 7.24
C SER A 131 -19.00 -16.46 7.70
N GLU A 132 -18.04 -16.05 6.87
CA GLU A 132 -17.15 -14.93 7.18
C GLU A 132 -17.92 -13.62 7.34
N ARG A 133 -18.89 -13.30 6.48
CA ARG A 133 -19.75 -12.11 6.68
C ARG A 133 -20.52 -12.11 8.01
N LEU A 134 -20.83 -13.30 8.54
CA LEU A 134 -21.61 -13.45 9.77
C LEU A 134 -20.72 -13.56 11.01
N SER A 135 -19.45 -13.98 10.86
CA SER A 135 -18.50 -14.14 11.97
C SER A 135 -17.48 -13.00 12.07
N GLU A 136 -17.08 -12.41 10.95
CA GLU A 136 -16.13 -11.32 10.82
C GLU A 136 -16.85 -10.06 10.36
N THR A 137 -16.95 -9.08 11.26
CA THR A 137 -17.64 -7.81 11.00
C THR A 137 -16.67 -6.63 10.86
N ASP A 138 -15.36 -6.87 11.02
CA ASP A 138 -14.33 -5.83 11.03
C ASP A 138 -13.51 -5.78 9.72
N HIS A 139 -14.22 -5.58 8.60
CA HIS A 139 -13.58 -5.31 7.31
C HIS A 139 -13.54 -3.80 7.03
N ALA A 140 -12.81 -3.04 7.86
CA ALA A 140 -12.65 -1.61 7.63
C ALA A 140 -11.86 -1.37 6.32
N PRO A 141 -12.25 -0.38 5.49
CA PRO A 141 -11.43 0.02 4.35
C PRO A 141 -10.10 0.59 4.83
N VAL A 142 -9.02 0.30 4.09
CA VAL A 142 -7.66 0.73 4.43
C VAL A 142 -7.00 1.45 3.27
N GLY A 143 -6.04 2.31 3.59
CA GLY A 143 -5.20 2.99 2.61
C GLY A 143 -5.85 4.22 1.98
N GLY A 144 -5.21 4.66 0.90
CA GLY A 144 -5.51 5.92 0.24
C GLY A 144 -4.97 7.14 0.98
N PHE A 145 -4.69 8.20 0.24
CA PHE A 145 -4.28 9.48 0.79
C PHE A 145 -5.48 10.40 1.06
N GLY A 146 -5.28 11.33 2.00
CA GLY A 146 -6.32 12.20 2.52
C GLY A 146 -7.12 11.53 3.64
N TRP A 147 -7.83 12.35 4.41
CA TRP A 147 -8.58 11.89 5.59
C TRP A 147 -9.68 10.86 5.32
N ASP A 148 -10.11 10.73 4.08
CA ASP A 148 -11.14 9.78 3.63
C ASP A 148 -10.61 8.84 2.53
N GLY A 149 -9.29 8.73 2.38
CA GLY A 149 -8.66 7.76 1.48
C GLY A 149 -8.95 7.97 -0.01
N ARG A 150 -9.39 9.17 -0.43
CA ARG A 150 -9.90 9.42 -1.79
C ARG A 150 -8.87 9.27 -2.93
N PHE A 151 -7.58 9.24 -2.64
CA PHE A 151 -6.51 9.17 -3.65
C PHE A 151 -5.69 7.90 -3.50
N ASN A 152 -5.46 7.17 -4.58
CA ASN A 152 -4.62 5.96 -4.53
C ASN A 152 -3.12 6.27 -4.62
N TYR A 153 -2.75 7.35 -5.31
CA TYR A 153 -1.37 7.71 -5.55
C TYR A 153 -1.02 9.10 -5.00
N LEU A 154 0.24 9.26 -4.62
CA LEU A 154 0.72 10.53 -4.07
C LEU A 154 0.62 11.67 -5.09
N HIS A 155 0.83 11.40 -6.37
CA HIS A 155 0.73 12.43 -7.41
C HIS A 155 -0.71 12.96 -7.55
N ASP A 156 -1.72 12.10 -7.40
CA ASP A 156 -3.13 12.53 -7.39
C ASP A 156 -3.41 13.44 -6.19
N GLN A 157 -2.91 13.06 -5.02
CA GLN A 157 -3.05 13.87 -3.81
C GLN A 157 -2.30 15.21 -3.94
N ALA A 158 -1.12 15.24 -4.55
CA ALA A 158 -0.33 16.45 -4.74
C ALA A 158 -0.99 17.44 -5.73
N ASN A 159 -1.72 16.93 -6.73
CA ASN A 159 -2.45 17.76 -7.69
C ASN A 159 -3.72 18.39 -7.09
N PHE A 160 -4.34 17.74 -6.09
CA PHE A 160 -5.62 18.20 -5.57
C PHE A 160 -5.58 19.62 -4.94
N PRO A 161 -4.62 19.98 -4.08
CA PRO A 161 -4.52 21.34 -3.56
C PRO A 161 -4.40 22.37 -4.67
N LEU A 162 -3.57 22.11 -5.69
CA LEU A 162 -3.33 23.05 -6.81
C LEU A 162 -4.61 23.42 -7.57
N ALA A 163 -5.52 22.46 -7.71
CA ALA A 163 -6.82 22.67 -8.36
C ALA A 163 -7.94 23.07 -7.40
N SER A 164 -7.67 23.18 -6.10
CA SER A 164 -8.68 23.52 -5.09
C SER A 164 -8.95 25.03 -5.05
N GLU A 165 -10.15 25.42 -4.64
CA GLU A 165 -10.51 26.84 -4.43
C GLU A 165 -9.63 27.56 -3.39
N TYR A 166 -8.91 26.80 -2.58
CA TYR A 166 -7.99 27.32 -1.56
C TYR A 166 -6.60 27.64 -2.12
N LEU A 167 -6.28 27.19 -3.34
CA LEU A 167 -4.98 27.41 -3.99
C LEU A 167 -5.10 27.91 -5.43
N SER A 168 -6.27 27.86 -6.06
CA SER A 168 -6.53 28.34 -7.43
C SER A 168 -7.30 29.67 -7.44
N PRO A 169 -7.02 30.60 -8.39
CA PRO A 169 -7.86 31.77 -8.58
C PRO A 169 -9.17 31.25 -9.18
N ARG A 170 -10.31 31.64 -8.60
CA ARG A 170 -11.60 31.41 -9.27
C ARG A 170 -11.77 32.43 -10.40
#